data_AF-A0A8C4NCI3-F1
#
_entry.id   AF-A0A8C4NCI3-F1
#
_cell.length_a   1.000
_cell.length_b   1.000
_cell.length_c   1.000
_cell.angle_alpha   90.00
_cell.angle_beta   90.00
_cell.angle_gamma   90.00
#
_symmetry.space_group_name_H-M   'P 1'
#
loop_
_entity.id
_entity.type
_entity.pdbx_description
1 polymer ?
#
loop_
_entity_poly.entity_id
_entity_poly.type
_entity_poly.pdbx_seq_one_letter_code
_entity_poly.pdbx_strand_id
1 'polypeptide(L)'
;MKKQIWKKIRMRNIERIRKRRPANTNNHLIQKMDGLEKKIEMLTSEIQALRKEFSHFGNNITSVESDPSLPSTAQALTFAGHEQNFSSAELAPGVIIGVAELRNCRRSNYQRFTRDLMSVIFTEEDMAKCSVLGKRGVAGRGAAQRPPLPYDKVQAIIYHVQEQFFINPSLIRQAMASKLSDVRKSLQKRHSVT
;
A
#
# COMPACT_ATOMS: atom_id res chain seq x y z
N MET A 1 24.44 -61.50 6.20
CA MET A 1 25.29 -60.64 7.05
C MET A 1 25.32 -59.14 6.67
N LYS A 2 25.47 -58.75 5.39
CA LYS A 2 25.67 -57.34 4.98
C LYS A 2 24.53 -56.36 5.36
N LYS A 3 23.26 -56.79 5.35
CA LYS A 3 22.09 -55.95 5.72
C LYS A 3 22.12 -55.47 7.17
N GLN A 4 22.60 -56.30 8.11
CA GLN A 4 22.63 -55.94 9.54
C GLN A 4 23.70 -54.89 9.84
N ILE A 5 24.82 -54.94 9.13
CA ILE A 5 25.92 -53.98 9.25
C ILE A 5 25.46 -52.58 8.80
N TRP A 6 24.79 -52.50 7.64
CA TRP A 6 24.24 -51.24 7.14
C TRP A 6 23.18 -50.63 8.06
N LYS A 7 22.32 -51.46 8.66
CA LYS A 7 21.33 -51.01 9.65
C LYS A 7 22.02 -50.42 10.89
N LYS A 8 23.08 -51.06 11.38
CA LYS A 8 23.86 -50.61 12.55
C LYS A 8 24.68 -49.33 12.28
N ILE A 9 25.13 -49.12 11.03
CA ILE A 9 25.79 -47.88 10.60
C ILE A 9 24.77 -46.75 10.49
N ARG A 10 23.62 -47.01 9.86
CA ARG A 10 22.52 -46.04 9.72
C ARG A 10 22.03 -45.53 11.07
N MET A 11 21.80 -46.44 12.02
CA MET A 11 21.37 -46.07 13.38
C MET A 11 22.44 -45.23 14.10
N ARG A 12 23.72 -45.62 14.02
CA ARG A 12 24.82 -44.81 14.58
C ARG A 12 24.97 -43.43 13.95
N ASN A 13 24.59 -43.27 12.69
CA ASN A 13 24.65 -41.97 12.02
C ASN A 13 23.47 -41.08 12.45
N ILE A 14 22.27 -41.66 12.57
CA ILE A 14 21.07 -40.96 13.09
C ILE A 14 21.31 -40.50 14.54
N GLU A 15 21.88 -41.34 15.40
CA GLU A 15 22.22 -40.99 16.79
C GLU A 15 23.21 -39.82 16.87
N ARG A 16 24.22 -39.81 15.99
CA ARG A 16 25.20 -38.71 15.90
C ARG A 16 24.57 -37.41 15.43
N ILE A 17 23.65 -37.46 14.48
CA ILE A 17 22.91 -36.28 14.01
C ILE A 17 22.00 -35.74 15.14
N ARG A 18 21.35 -36.63 15.89
CA ARG A 18 20.49 -36.24 17.02
C ARG A 18 21.27 -35.58 18.15
N LYS A 19 22.47 -36.09 18.48
CA LYS A 19 23.38 -35.50 19.47
C LYS A 19 24.02 -34.17 19.01
N ARG A 20 24.10 -33.93 17.70
CA ARG A 20 24.66 -32.70 17.11
C ARG A 20 23.64 -31.58 16.89
N ARG A 21 22.34 -31.80 17.14
CA ARG A 21 21.36 -30.71 17.19
C ARG A 21 21.42 -30.05 18.57
N PRO A 22 21.94 -28.83 18.72
CA PRO A 22 21.85 -28.13 19.99
C PRO A 22 20.38 -27.78 20.25
N ALA A 23 19.85 -28.21 21.40
CA ALA A 23 18.51 -27.83 21.88
C ALA A 23 18.37 -26.32 22.21
N ASN A 24 19.44 -25.53 22.01
CA ASN A 24 19.58 -24.17 22.53
C ASN A 24 19.36 -23.05 21.49
N THR A 25 19.19 -23.37 20.20
CA THR A 25 18.99 -22.32 19.17
C THR A 25 17.62 -21.65 19.25
N ASN A 26 16.64 -22.27 19.92
CA ASN A 26 15.29 -21.73 20.01
C ASN A 26 15.04 -20.91 21.26
N ASN A 27 15.84 -21.07 22.33
CA ASN A 27 15.65 -20.31 23.57
C ASN A 27 15.82 -18.80 23.37
N HIS A 28 16.80 -18.39 22.56
CA HIS A 28 17.00 -16.97 22.23
C HIS A 28 15.85 -16.39 21.41
N LEU A 29 15.23 -17.20 20.55
CA LEU A 29 14.08 -16.78 19.75
C LEU A 29 12.82 -16.68 20.61
N ILE A 30 12.61 -17.63 21.52
CA ILE A 30 11.52 -17.61 22.50
C ILE A 30 11.65 -16.38 23.41
N GLN A 31 12.84 -16.11 23.95
CA GLN A 31 13.07 -14.90 24.75
C GLN A 31 12.83 -13.60 23.98
N LYS A 32 13.19 -13.57 22.68
CA LYS A 32 12.89 -12.43 21.82
C LYS A 32 11.40 -12.28 21.56
N MET A 33 10.67 -13.39 21.40
CA MET A 33 9.21 -13.38 21.23
C MET A 33 8.52 -12.87 22.49
N ASP A 34 8.87 -13.40 23.68
CA ASP A 34 8.33 -12.94 24.97
C ASP A 34 8.56 -11.43 25.19
N GLY A 35 9.73 -10.93 24.76
CA GLY A 35 10.06 -9.50 24.84
C GLY A 35 9.21 -8.64 23.89
N LEU A 36 8.89 -9.15 22.71
CA LEU A 36 8.00 -8.48 21.76
C LEU A 36 6.55 -8.47 22.23
N GLU A 37 6.07 -9.57 22.81
CA GLU A 37 4.72 -9.69 23.37
C GLU A 37 4.49 -8.65 24.47
N LYS A 38 5.43 -8.50 25.42
CA LYS A 38 5.37 -7.45 26.45
C LYS A 38 5.30 -6.04 25.86
N LYS A 39 6.01 -5.78 24.77
CA LYS A 39 6.00 -4.47 24.11
C LYS A 39 4.66 -4.18 23.44
N ILE A 40 4.03 -5.20 22.86
CA ILE A 40 2.69 -5.10 22.28
C ILE A 40 1.65 -4.82 23.37
N GLU A 41 1.70 -5.52 24.50
CA GLU A 41 0.79 -5.29 25.63
C GLU A 41 0.90 -3.86 26.18
N MET A 42 2.13 -3.36 26.31
CA MET A 42 2.39 -1.98 26.76
C MET A 42 1.79 -0.94 25.79
N LEU A 43 2.07 -1.07 24.49
CA LEU A 43 1.53 -0.16 23.47
C LEU A 43 0.00 -0.22 23.40
N THR A 44 -0.58 -1.41 23.58
CA THR A 44 -2.03 -1.59 23.60
C THR A 44 -2.65 -0.86 24.79
N SER A 45 -2.00 -0.92 25.95
CA SER A 45 -2.43 -0.19 27.16
C SER A 45 -2.33 1.33 26.97
N GLU A 46 -1.27 1.81 26.32
CA GLU A 46 -1.07 3.23 26.00
C GLU A 46 -2.15 3.76 25.03
N ILE A 47 -2.45 3.02 23.96
CA ILE A 47 -3.54 3.35 23.04
C ILE A 47 -4.90 3.39 23.78
N GLN A 48 -5.13 2.45 24.71
CA GLN A 48 -6.37 2.42 25.49
C GLN A 48 -6.47 3.59 26.48
N ALA A 49 -5.35 4.03 27.07
CA ALA A 49 -5.29 5.21 27.93
C ALA A 49 -5.61 6.48 27.14
N LEU A 50 -4.95 6.68 26.00
CA LEU A 50 -5.23 7.80 25.09
C LEU A 50 -6.71 7.80 24.65
N ARG A 51 -7.27 6.64 24.32
CA ARG A 51 -8.69 6.53 23.96
C ARG A 51 -9.63 6.98 25.09
N LYS A 52 -9.28 6.74 26.36
CA LYS A 52 -10.06 7.23 27.51
C LYS A 52 -9.95 8.75 27.66
N GLU A 53 -8.79 9.32 27.40
CA GLU A 53 -8.60 10.79 27.40
C GLU A 53 -9.42 11.47 26.29
N PHE A 54 -9.41 10.91 25.08
CA PHE A 54 -10.22 11.43 23.97
C PHE A 54 -11.71 11.20 24.15
N SER A 55 -12.13 10.17 24.91
CA SER A 55 -13.54 9.97 25.26
C SER A 55 -14.11 11.08 26.15
N HIS A 56 -13.27 11.85 26.86
CA HIS A 56 -13.73 12.97 27.68
C HIS A 56 -13.91 14.27 26.87
N PHE A 57 -13.32 14.36 25.67
CA PHE A 57 -13.41 15.54 24.81
C PHE A 57 -14.62 15.53 23.85
N GLY A 58 -15.31 14.40 23.69
CA GLY A 58 -16.36 14.21 22.68
C GLY A 58 -17.76 14.74 23.01
N ASN A 59 -17.99 15.33 24.19
CA ASN A 59 -19.35 15.70 24.64
C ASN A 59 -19.72 17.19 24.47
N ASN A 60 -18.96 17.99 23.70
CA ASN A 60 -19.21 19.43 23.62
C ASN A 60 -19.33 20.02 22.21
N ILE A 61 -19.81 19.24 21.23
CA ILE A 61 -20.19 19.76 19.91
C ILE A 61 -21.59 19.25 19.56
N THR A 62 -22.61 19.82 20.19
CA THR A 62 -23.99 19.85 19.67
C THR A 62 -24.75 20.94 20.42
N SER A 63 -24.72 22.16 19.90
CA SER A 63 -25.77 23.18 20.04
C SER A 63 -25.39 24.36 19.14
N VAL A 64 -25.74 24.25 17.86
CA VAL A 64 -25.96 25.43 17.02
C VAL A 64 -27.46 25.46 16.77
N GLU A 65 -28.10 26.44 17.39
CA GLU A 65 -29.53 26.71 17.34
C GLU A 65 -30.00 26.90 15.89
N SER A 66 -31.15 26.31 15.59
CA SER A 66 -31.90 26.51 14.36
C SER A 66 -32.96 27.58 14.63
N ASP A 67 -32.74 28.82 14.20
CA ASP A 67 -33.75 29.88 14.24
C ASP A 67 -34.46 29.99 12.86
N PRO A 68 -35.79 29.83 12.80
CA PRO A 68 -36.56 29.97 11.57
C PRO A 68 -37.44 31.24 11.59
N SER A 69 -36.99 32.35 10.99
CA SER A 69 -37.87 33.47 10.63
C SER A 69 -37.28 34.40 9.55
N LEU A 70 -37.64 34.14 8.27
CA LEU A 70 -38.09 35.02 7.14
C LEU A 70 -37.58 36.49 6.98
N PRO A 71 -37.68 37.18 5.80
CA PRO A 71 -38.33 36.80 4.53
C PRO A 71 -37.53 37.05 3.22
N SER A 72 -38.09 36.53 2.13
CA SER A 72 -37.91 36.91 0.72
C SER A 72 -37.62 38.39 0.48
N THR A 73 -36.60 38.72 -0.33
CA THR A 73 -36.67 39.50 -1.60
C THR A 73 -35.27 39.96 -2.00
N ALA A 74 -34.68 39.34 -3.03
CA ALA A 74 -33.80 40.01 -4.00
C ALA A 74 -33.38 39.00 -5.06
N GLN A 75 -34.07 39.05 -6.20
CA GLN A 75 -33.50 38.58 -7.45
C GLN A 75 -32.25 39.44 -7.72
N ALA A 76 -31.08 38.82 -7.73
CA ALA A 76 -29.89 39.36 -8.36
C ALA A 76 -29.17 38.21 -9.05
N LEU A 77 -29.13 38.31 -10.37
CA LEU A 77 -28.47 37.40 -11.30
C LEU A 77 -26.97 37.38 -11.04
N THR A 78 -26.41 36.20 -10.74
CA THR A 78 -24.99 35.92 -11.01
C THR A 78 -24.80 34.48 -11.43
N PHE A 79 -24.28 34.34 -12.65
CA PHE A 79 -23.78 33.14 -13.29
C PHE A 79 -22.60 32.54 -12.49
N ALA A 80 -22.37 31.24 -12.65
CA ALA A 80 -21.21 30.44 -12.22
C ALA A 80 -21.25 29.79 -10.83
N GLY A 81 -20.98 28.48 -10.83
CA GLY A 81 -20.67 27.72 -9.63
C GLY A 81 -21.55 26.49 -9.45
N HIS A 82 -21.43 25.52 -10.36
CA HIS A 82 -21.83 24.15 -10.07
C HIS A 82 -20.89 23.66 -8.95
N GLU A 83 -21.26 23.90 -7.68
CA GLU A 83 -20.61 23.28 -6.53
C GLU A 83 -20.93 21.79 -6.56
N GLN A 84 -20.26 21.06 -7.46
CA GLN A 84 -20.14 19.63 -7.34
C GLN A 84 -19.34 19.41 -6.06
N ASN A 85 -20.00 18.85 -5.05
CA ASN A 85 -19.34 18.25 -3.90
C ASN A 85 -18.37 17.17 -4.43
N PHE A 86 -17.15 17.55 -4.78
CA PHE A 86 -16.06 16.64 -5.12
C PHE A 86 -15.59 16.00 -3.81
N SER A 87 -16.39 15.06 -3.29
CA SER A 87 -15.99 14.23 -2.16
C SER A 87 -14.63 13.63 -2.52
N SER A 88 -13.60 14.06 -1.80
CA SER A 88 -12.22 13.66 -2.03
C SER A 88 -11.80 12.75 -0.88
N ALA A 89 -11.12 11.65 -1.19
CA ALA A 89 -10.65 10.67 -0.23
C ALA A 89 -9.13 10.71 -0.14
N GLU A 90 -8.62 10.63 1.08
CA GLU A 90 -7.19 10.53 1.32
C GLU A 90 -6.77 9.04 1.27
N LEU A 91 -5.91 8.69 0.31
CA LEU A 91 -5.39 7.33 0.14
C LEU A 91 -4.27 7.02 1.15
N ALA A 92 -3.50 8.06 1.48
CA ALA A 92 -2.43 8.09 2.47
C ALA A 92 -2.13 9.57 2.79
N PRO A 93 -1.40 9.89 3.87
CA PRO A 93 -1.05 11.26 4.22
C PRO A 93 -0.55 12.08 3.02
N GLY A 94 -1.34 13.07 2.60
CA GLY A 94 -1.01 13.98 1.49
C GLY A 94 -1.32 13.47 0.07
N VAL A 95 -1.96 12.30 -0.08
CA VAL A 95 -2.39 11.75 -1.37
C VAL A 95 -3.92 11.75 -1.44
N ILE A 96 -4.47 12.82 -2.02
CA ILE A 96 -5.91 13.04 -2.17
C ILE A 96 -6.36 12.58 -3.56
N ILE A 97 -7.46 11.83 -3.61
CA ILE A 97 -8.06 11.30 -4.85
C ILE A 97 -9.56 11.56 -4.83
N GLY A 98 -10.19 11.82 -5.99
CA GLY A 98 -11.64 11.94 -6.06
C GLY A 98 -12.32 10.61 -5.69
N VAL A 99 -13.30 10.64 -4.78
CA VAL A 99 -14.05 9.44 -4.36
C VAL A 99 -14.74 8.78 -5.56
N ALA A 100 -15.23 9.57 -6.51
CA ALA A 100 -15.84 9.07 -7.74
C ALA A 100 -14.84 8.27 -8.58
N GLU A 101 -13.61 8.77 -8.73
CA GLU A 101 -12.54 8.11 -9.48
C GLU A 101 -12.13 6.81 -8.81
N LEU A 102 -11.97 6.83 -7.48
CA LEU A 102 -11.66 5.65 -6.68
C LEU A 102 -12.77 4.58 -6.74
N ARG A 103 -14.04 5.00 -6.79
CA ARG A 103 -15.19 4.08 -6.96
C ARG A 103 -15.18 3.39 -8.31
N ASN A 104 -14.72 4.08 -9.36
CA ASN A 104 -14.66 3.54 -10.73
C ASN A 104 -13.50 2.56 -10.96
N CYS A 105 -12.51 2.50 -10.06
CA CYS A 105 -11.41 1.55 -10.13
C CYS A 105 -11.91 0.11 -10.01
N ARG A 106 -11.51 -0.75 -10.95
CA ARG A 106 -11.99 -2.14 -11.02
C ARG A 106 -11.33 -3.00 -9.95
N ARG A 107 -12.12 -3.51 -9.00
CA ARG A 107 -11.65 -4.37 -7.90
C ARG A 107 -11.58 -5.86 -8.23
N SER A 108 -11.77 -6.25 -9.50
CA SER A 108 -11.81 -7.67 -9.90
C SER A 108 -10.50 -8.42 -9.62
N ASN A 109 -9.35 -7.74 -9.72
CA ASN A 109 -8.05 -8.29 -9.32
C ASN A 109 -7.08 -7.16 -8.97
N TYR A 110 -6.02 -7.49 -8.21
CA TYR A 110 -5.05 -6.50 -7.74
C TYR A 110 -4.34 -5.77 -8.89
N GLN A 111 -4.10 -6.45 -10.01
CA GLN A 111 -3.38 -5.89 -11.17
C GLN A 111 -4.20 -4.78 -11.84
N ARG A 112 -5.47 -5.02 -12.13
CA ARG A 112 -6.38 -4.03 -12.74
C ARG A 112 -6.60 -2.87 -11.79
N PHE A 113 -6.88 -3.16 -10.52
CA PHE A 113 -7.05 -2.13 -9.51
C PHE A 113 -5.82 -1.22 -9.37
N THR A 114 -4.62 -1.80 -9.31
CA THR A 114 -3.35 -1.04 -9.28
C THR A 114 -3.20 -0.15 -10.51
N ARG A 115 -3.52 -0.68 -11.70
CA ARG A 115 -3.40 0.06 -12.97
C ARG A 115 -4.39 1.22 -13.07
N ASP A 116 -5.61 1.01 -12.58
CA ASP A 116 -6.66 2.04 -12.55
C ASP A 116 -6.28 3.15 -11.56
N LEU A 117 -5.83 2.80 -10.35
CA LEU A 117 -5.29 3.76 -9.38
C LEU A 117 -4.15 4.59 -9.95
N MET A 118 -3.20 3.97 -10.65
CA MET A 118 -2.11 4.70 -11.30
C MET A 118 -2.61 5.70 -12.34
N SER A 119 -3.65 5.35 -13.09
CA SER A 119 -4.26 6.22 -14.08
C SER A 119 -5.03 7.40 -13.46
N VAL A 120 -5.45 7.28 -12.21
CA VAL A 120 -6.06 8.37 -11.45
C VAL A 120 -4.99 9.28 -10.82
N ILE A 121 -3.92 8.71 -10.28
CA ILE A 121 -2.90 9.44 -9.52
C ILE A 121 -1.84 10.11 -10.40
N PHE A 122 -1.58 9.54 -11.58
CA PHE A 122 -0.53 10.00 -12.49
C PHE A 122 -1.07 10.25 -13.89
N THR A 123 -0.54 11.27 -14.55
CA THR A 123 -0.80 11.50 -15.97
C THR A 123 -0.08 10.46 -16.84
N GLU A 124 -0.56 10.25 -18.06
CA GLU A 124 0.12 9.37 -19.01
C GLU A 124 1.54 9.84 -19.34
N GLU A 125 1.76 11.15 -19.38
CA GLU A 125 3.08 11.74 -19.63
C GLU A 125 4.05 11.46 -18.50
N ASP A 126 3.63 11.64 -17.24
CA ASP A 126 4.45 11.37 -16.07
C ASP A 126 4.83 9.90 -16.01
N MET A 127 3.87 9.01 -16.26
CA MET A 127 4.09 7.57 -16.32
C MET A 127 5.09 7.16 -17.42
N ALA A 128 5.12 7.89 -18.54
CA ALA A 128 6.04 7.61 -19.62
C ALA A 128 7.50 7.95 -19.26
N LYS A 129 7.67 9.08 -18.56
CA LYS A 129 8.96 9.67 -18.20
C LYS A 129 9.57 9.00 -16.97
N CYS A 130 8.77 8.62 -15.98
CA CYS A 130 9.23 8.04 -14.71
C CYS A 130 9.30 6.51 -14.73
N SER A 131 9.94 5.90 -13.73
CA SER A 131 9.99 4.46 -13.45
C SER A 131 9.60 4.18 -11.99
N VAL A 132 9.29 2.94 -11.62
CA VAL A 132 8.80 2.66 -10.25
C VAL A 132 9.86 2.98 -9.17
N LEU A 133 11.15 2.73 -9.43
CA LEU A 133 12.24 2.87 -8.45
C LEU A 133 13.47 3.62 -8.97
N GLY A 134 13.44 4.19 -10.17
CA GLY A 134 14.62 4.87 -10.75
C GLY A 134 15.78 3.94 -11.14
N LYS A 135 15.61 2.62 -10.98
CA LYS A 135 16.65 1.62 -11.25
C LYS A 135 16.76 1.34 -12.75
N ARG A 136 18.00 1.19 -13.21
CA ARG A 136 18.33 0.73 -14.56
C ARG A 136 17.60 -0.58 -14.85
N GLY A 137 16.85 -0.64 -15.95
CA GLY A 137 16.34 -1.92 -16.45
C GLY A 137 17.52 -2.83 -16.79
N VAL A 138 17.30 -4.15 -16.73
CA VAL A 138 18.31 -5.18 -17.11
C VAL A 138 18.73 -5.05 -18.59
N ALA A 139 17.97 -4.29 -19.39
CA ALA A 139 18.28 -3.98 -20.77
C ALA A 139 19.41 -2.94 -20.90
N GLY A 140 20.66 -3.42 -20.84
CA GLY A 140 21.78 -2.90 -21.60
C GLY A 140 22.44 -1.60 -21.15
N ARG A 141 23.76 -1.54 -21.32
CA ARG A 141 24.60 -0.34 -21.15
C ARG A 141 24.23 0.71 -22.20
N GLY A 142 23.19 1.50 -21.97
CA GLY A 142 22.79 2.57 -22.90
C GLY A 142 21.40 3.16 -22.70
N ALA A 143 20.51 2.49 -21.96
CA ALA A 143 19.21 3.06 -21.65
C ALA A 143 19.35 4.25 -20.67
N ALA A 144 18.79 5.41 -21.03
CA ALA A 144 18.71 6.58 -20.17
C ALA A 144 18.03 6.22 -18.84
N GLN A 145 18.65 6.61 -17.73
CA GLN A 145 18.09 6.39 -16.40
C GLN A 145 16.86 7.27 -16.24
N ARG A 146 15.69 6.64 -16.05
CA ARG A 146 14.43 7.35 -15.83
C ARG A 146 14.30 7.72 -14.36
N PRO A 147 13.78 8.92 -14.02
CA PRO A 147 13.52 9.28 -12.63
C PRO A 147 12.53 8.31 -11.97
N PRO A 148 12.58 8.12 -10.64
CA PRO A 148 11.55 7.36 -9.93
C PRO A 148 10.22 8.13 -9.90
N LEU A 149 9.11 7.40 -9.73
CA LEU A 149 7.83 7.99 -9.31
C LEU A 149 7.95 8.56 -7.88
N PRO A 150 7.15 9.57 -7.52
CA PRO A 150 7.08 10.09 -6.16
C PRO A 150 6.86 8.97 -5.13
N TYR A 151 7.77 8.88 -4.16
CA TYR A 151 7.82 7.76 -3.22
C TYR A 151 6.55 7.65 -2.37
N ASP A 152 6.08 8.80 -1.87
CA ASP A 152 4.83 8.99 -1.15
C ASP A 152 3.63 8.37 -1.90
N LYS A 153 3.44 8.74 -3.18
CA LYS A 153 2.35 8.23 -4.01
C LYS A 153 2.50 6.73 -4.29
N VAL A 154 3.72 6.26 -4.50
CA VAL A 154 3.99 4.83 -4.69
C VAL A 154 3.65 4.03 -3.43
N GLN A 155 4.04 4.52 -2.24
CA GLN A 155 3.71 3.86 -0.97
C GLN A 155 2.21 3.88 -0.70
N ALA A 156 1.52 4.99 -0.99
CA ALA A 156 0.07 5.09 -0.84
C ALA A 156 -0.66 4.02 -1.65
N ILE A 157 -0.29 3.84 -2.93
CA ILE A 157 -0.84 2.79 -3.78
C ILE A 157 -0.53 1.40 -3.21
N ILE A 158 0.72 1.14 -2.82
CA ILE A 158 1.12 -0.15 -2.28
C ILE A 158 0.32 -0.50 -1.03
N TYR A 159 0.22 0.44 -0.08
CA TYR A 159 -0.49 0.25 1.18
C TYR A 159 -1.98 -0.04 0.91
N HIS A 160 -2.64 0.81 0.12
CA HIS A 160 -4.06 0.65 -0.17
C HIS A 160 -4.38 -0.65 -0.91
N VAL A 161 -3.57 -1.03 -1.92
CA VAL A 161 -3.78 -2.29 -2.64
C VAL A 161 -3.47 -3.50 -1.74
N GLN A 162 -2.47 -3.40 -0.87
CA GLN A 162 -2.12 -4.47 0.07
C GLN A 162 -3.23 -4.70 1.08
N GLU A 163 -3.83 -3.64 1.62
CA GLU A 163 -4.96 -3.73 2.55
C GLU A 163 -6.19 -4.38 1.90
N GLN A 164 -6.48 -4.04 0.64
CA GLN A 164 -7.66 -4.54 -0.07
C GLN A 164 -7.52 -5.98 -0.57
N PHE A 165 -6.32 -6.41 -0.98
CA PHE A 165 -6.10 -7.70 -1.64
C PHE A 165 -5.20 -8.67 -0.86
N PHE A 166 -4.58 -8.25 0.25
CA PHE A 166 -3.62 -9.03 1.04
C PHE A 166 -2.44 -9.57 0.19
N ILE A 167 -1.95 -8.76 -0.75
CA ILE A 167 -0.90 -9.13 -1.71
C ILE A 167 0.46 -8.56 -1.33
N ASN A 168 1.52 -9.31 -1.63
CA ASN A 168 2.90 -8.88 -1.45
C ASN A 168 3.22 -7.58 -2.21
N PRO A 169 3.84 -6.57 -1.56
CA PRO A 169 4.24 -5.30 -2.19
C PRO A 169 5.05 -5.44 -3.47
N SER A 170 5.84 -6.51 -3.59
CA SER A 170 6.64 -6.78 -4.79
C SER A 170 5.79 -7.08 -6.03
N LEU A 171 4.66 -7.77 -5.88
CA LEU A 171 3.73 -8.05 -6.98
C LEU A 171 2.98 -6.79 -7.42
N ILE A 172 2.66 -5.91 -6.46
CA ILE A 172 2.07 -4.59 -6.73
C ILE A 172 3.06 -3.74 -7.54
N ARG A 173 4.33 -3.66 -7.10
CA ARG A 173 5.40 -2.96 -7.84
C ARG A 173 5.59 -3.52 -9.25
N GLN A 174 5.46 -4.83 -9.45
CA GLN A 174 5.53 -5.45 -10.78
C GLN A 174 4.35 -5.01 -11.67
N ALA A 175 3.14 -4.95 -11.14
CA ALA A 175 1.96 -4.45 -11.86
C ALA A 175 2.16 -2.97 -12.25
N MET A 176 2.70 -2.15 -11.34
CA MET A 176 3.04 -0.76 -11.63
C MET A 176 4.09 -0.66 -12.76
N ALA A 177 5.17 -1.44 -12.69
CA ALA A 177 6.21 -1.44 -13.71
C ALA A 177 5.67 -1.84 -15.09
N SER A 178 4.78 -2.84 -15.13
CA SER A 178 4.08 -3.25 -16.35
C SER A 178 3.23 -2.10 -16.92
N LYS A 179 2.44 -1.39 -16.10
CA LYS A 179 1.66 -0.22 -16.55
C LYS A 179 2.53 0.86 -17.17
N LEU A 180 3.63 1.23 -16.50
CA LEU A 180 4.56 2.24 -17.03
C LEU A 180 5.17 1.79 -18.37
N SER A 181 5.48 0.49 -18.53
CA SER A 181 5.96 -0.06 -19.79
C SER A 181 4.92 0.08 -20.91
N ASP A 182 3.66 -0.27 -20.62
CA ASP A 182 2.57 -0.21 -21.59
C ASP A 182 2.26 1.21 -22.03
N VAL A 183 2.23 2.16 -21.10
CA VAL A 183 1.99 3.59 -21.39
C VAL A 183 3.09 4.14 -22.30
N ARG A 184 4.36 3.80 -22.04
CA ARG A 184 5.48 4.20 -22.92
C ARG A 184 5.35 3.65 -24.32
N LYS A 185 5.04 2.36 -24.46
CA LYS A 185 4.83 1.73 -25.77
C LYS A 185 3.67 2.38 -26.52
N SER A 186 2.58 2.68 -25.81
CA SER A 186 1.40 3.37 -26.35
C SER A 186 1.73 4.77 -26.88
N LEU A 187 2.50 5.56 -26.12
CA LEU A 187 2.93 6.90 -26.55
C LEU A 187 3.93 6.85 -27.70
N GLN A 188 4.91 5.94 -27.67
CA GLN A 188 5.83 5.74 -28.78
C GLN A 188 5.08 5.41 -30.08
N LYS A 189 4.10 4.49 -30.02
CA LYS A 189 3.27 4.15 -31.17
C LYS A 189 2.49 5.35 -31.71
N ARG A 190 1.98 6.23 -30.84
CA ARG A 190 1.27 7.47 -31.24
C ARG A 190 2.20 8.43 -31.99
N HIS A 191 3.44 8.61 -31.52
CA HIS A 191 4.41 9.49 -32.16
C HIS A 191 5.02 8.93 -33.44
N SER A 192 5.04 7.60 -33.64
CA SER A 192 5.53 6.98 -34.88
C SER A 192 4.51 6.97 -36.03
N VAL A 193 3.27 7.39 -35.79
CA VAL A 193 2.18 7.42 -36.79
C VAL A 193 1.95 8.85 -37.33
N THR A 194 2.79 9.80 -36.95
CA THR A 194 2.82 11.18 -37.47
C THR A 194 4.02 11.37 -38.38
#